data_AF-A0A915UUC4-F1
#
_entry.id   AF-A0A915UUC4-F1
#
_cell.length_a   1.000
_cell.length_b   1.000
_cell.length_c   1.000
_cell.angle_alpha   90.00
_cell.angle_beta   90.00
_cell.angle_gamma   90.00
#
_symmetry.space_group_name_H-M   'P 1'
#
loop_
_entity.id
_entity.type
_entity.pdbx_description
1 polymer ?
#
loop_
_entity_poly.entity_id
_entity_poly.type
_entity_poly.pdbx_seq_one_letter_code
_entity_poly.pdbx_strand_id
1 'polypeptide(L)'
;MATSALERLKEAIEHLSPEEQQELMAHLKRQISGARPRRKWAEIAGKAPYPLAGEDAQEWVSHTRRQASHRRDRYHSGQPWKGSHGRLT
;
A
#
# COMPACT_ATOMS: atom_id res chain seq x y z
N MET A 1 21.60 31.63 29.63
CA MET A 1 20.64 31.20 28.59
C MET A 1 20.65 29.68 28.57
N ALA A 2 19.54 29.02 28.88
CA ALA A 2 19.48 27.56 28.83
C ALA A 2 19.66 27.11 27.37
N THR A 3 20.69 26.32 27.08
CA THR A 3 20.88 25.72 25.76
C THR A 3 19.71 24.80 25.46
N SER A 4 18.99 25.09 24.38
CA SER A 4 17.86 24.26 23.98
C SER A 4 18.36 22.85 23.67
N ALA A 5 17.51 21.85 23.91
CA ALA A 5 17.84 20.45 23.59
C ALA A 5 18.26 20.27 22.12
N LEU A 6 17.75 21.13 21.22
CA LEU A 6 18.10 21.13 19.81
C LEU A 6 19.55 21.58 19.56
N GLU A 7 20.02 22.60 20.25
CA GLU A 7 21.41 23.09 20.09
C GLU A 7 22.42 22.04 20.54
N ARG A 8 22.14 21.35 21.67
CA ARG A 8 22.98 20.25 22.15
C ARG A 8 23.00 19.06 21.17
N LEU A 9 21.88 18.83 20.47
CA LEU A 9 21.80 17.78 19.45
C LEU A 9 22.62 18.14 18.20
N LYS A 10 22.62 19.42 17.79
CA LYS A 10 23.43 19.90 16.65
C LYS A 10 24.91 19.70 16.91
N GLU A 11 25.39 20.12 18.08
CA GLU A 11 26.79 19.90 18.50
C GLU A 11 27.15 18.41 18.48
N ALA A 12 26.26 17.54 18.98
CA ALA A 12 26.49 16.10 18.96
C ALA A 12 26.54 15.51 17.53
N ILE A 13 25.76 16.07 16.59
CA ILE A 13 25.73 15.62 15.19
C ILE A 13 27.00 16.01 14.44
N GLU A 14 27.63 17.13 14.78
CA GLU A 14 28.90 17.58 14.17
C GLU A 14 30.05 16.61 14.41
N HIS A 15 29.98 15.79 15.47
CA HIS A 15 30.97 14.77 15.80
C HIS A 15 30.72 13.41 15.13
N LEU A 16 29.58 13.23 14.43
CA LEU A 16 29.26 12.00 13.71
C LEU A 16 30.02 11.94 12.38
N SER A 17 30.39 10.72 11.99
CA SER A 17 30.87 10.46 10.63
C SER A 17 29.77 10.72 9.59
N PRO A 18 30.13 10.98 8.31
CA PRO A 18 29.15 11.14 7.24
C PRO A 18 28.16 9.97 7.12
N GLU A 19 28.62 8.75 7.36
CA GLU A 19 27.82 7.52 7.32
C GLU A 19 26.78 7.50 8.45
N GLU A 20 27.19 7.83 9.68
CA GLU A 20 26.28 7.91 10.83
C GLU A 20 25.26 9.06 10.68
N GLN A 21 25.67 10.18 10.08
CA GLN A 21 24.74 11.27 9.76
C GLN A 21 23.67 10.83 8.75
N GLN A 22 24.04 10.02 7.75
CA GLN A 22 23.08 9.46 6.79
C GLN A 22 22.11 8.49 7.47
N GLU A 23 22.61 7.63 8.36
CA GLU A 23 21.78 6.71 9.14
C GLU A 23 20.79 7.45 10.04
N LEU A 24 21.26 8.50 10.73
CA LEU A 24 20.42 9.37 11.55
C LEU A 24 19.36 10.08 10.71
N MET A 25 19.72 10.62 9.54
CA MET A 25 18.76 11.24 8.63
C MET A 25 17.69 10.24 8.18
N ALA A 26 18.07 8.99 7.88
CA ALA A 26 17.13 7.94 7.53
C ALA A 26 16.18 7.60 8.68
N HIS A 27 16.69 7.52 9.92
CA HIS A 27 15.89 7.31 11.12
C HIS A 27 14.86 8.44 11.33
N LEU A 28 15.31 9.69 11.27
CA LEU A 28 14.44 10.87 11.43
C LEU A 28 13.37 10.94 10.33
N LYS A 29 13.73 10.67 9.07
CA LYS A 29 12.77 10.58 7.96
C LYS A 29 11.69 9.52 8.20
N ARG A 30 12.04 8.37 8.79
CA ARG A 30 11.07 7.32 9.15
C ARG A 30 10.14 7.77 10.28
N GLN A 31 10.66 8.41 11.33
CA GLN A 31 9.81 8.94 12.40
C GLN A 31 8.84 10.02 11.90
N ILE A 32 9.34 10.96 11.09
CA ILE A 32 8.52 12.05 10.54
C ILE A 32 7.48 11.52 9.54
N SER A 33 7.85 10.53 8.71
CA SER A 33 6.92 9.94 7.75
C SER A 33 5.89 9.03 8.39
N GLY A 34 6.24 8.30 9.46
CA GLY A 34 5.30 7.54 10.29
C GLY A 34 4.30 8.43 11.03
N ALA A 35 4.66 9.68 11.30
CA ALA A 35 3.77 10.69 11.88
C ALA A 35 2.84 11.37 10.85
N ARG A 36 3.01 11.13 9.54
CA ARG A 36 2.04 11.64 8.57
C ARG A 36 0.73 10.87 8.73
N PRO A 37 -0.41 11.55 9.00
CA PRO A 37 -1.69 10.87 9.03
C PRO A 37 -1.88 10.17 7.69
N ARG A 38 -2.25 8.88 7.72
CA ARG A 38 -2.65 8.15 6.51
C ARG A 38 -3.72 9.00 5.83
N ARG A 39 -3.47 9.41 4.58
CA ARG A 39 -4.42 10.22 3.81
C ARG A 39 -5.79 9.57 3.90
N LYS A 40 -6.80 10.35 4.28
CA LYS A 40 -8.17 9.85 4.34
C LYS A 40 -8.57 9.44 2.93
N TRP A 41 -9.26 8.32 2.76
CA TRP A 41 -9.73 7.88 1.43
C TRP A 41 -10.54 8.95 0.69
N ALA A 42 -11.28 9.79 1.44
CA ALA A 42 -11.99 10.96 0.92
C ALA A 42 -11.07 11.99 0.23
N GLU A 43 -9.80 12.11 0.65
CA GLU A 43 -8.83 13.02 0.03
C GLU A 43 -8.24 12.48 -1.28
N ILE A 44 -8.43 11.19 -1.55
CA ILE A 44 -7.90 10.47 -2.72
C ILE A 44 -9.02 10.17 -3.73
N ALA A 45 -10.27 10.06 -3.27
CA ALA A 45 -11.44 9.83 -4.10
C ALA A 45 -11.54 10.88 -5.23
N GLY A 46 -11.67 10.40 -6.48
CA GLY A 46 -11.86 11.25 -7.67
C GLY A 46 -10.58 11.85 -8.29
N LYS A 47 -9.39 11.64 -7.71
CA LYS A 47 -8.12 12.15 -8.28
C LYS A 47 -7.49 11.23 -9.31
N ALA A 48 -7.86 9.96 -9.29
CA ALA A 48 -7.40 8.97 -10.24
C ALA A 48 -8.13 9.17 -11.58
N PRO A 49 -7.42 9.27 -12.72
CA PRO A 49 -8.06 9.14 -14.02
C PRO A 49 -8.66 7.75 -14.11
N TYR A 50 -9.86 7.69 -14.67
CA TYR A 50 -10.54 6.43 -14.91
C TYR A 50 -10.16 5.89 -16.30
N PRO A 51 -9.92 4.58 -16.44
CA PRO A 51 -9.77 3.58 -15.38
C PRO A 51 -8.37 3.60 -14.76
N LEU A 52 -8.29 3.56 -13.41
CA LEU A 52 -7.02 3.63 -12.68
C LEU A 52 -6.08 2.44 -12.95
N ALA A 53 -6.63 1.28 -13.30
CA ALA A 53 -5.90 0.03 -13.51
C ALA A 53 -6.10 -0.56 -14.92
N GLY A 54 -6.57 0.25 -15.88
CA GLY A 54 -6.76 -0.18 -17.28
C GLY A 54 -8.06 -0.94 -17.55
N GLU A 55 -8.81 -1.36 -16.54
CA GLU A 55 -10.17 -1.92 -16.67
C GLU A 55 -11.17 -1.02 -15.94
N ASP A 56 -12.31 -0.75 -16.59
CA ASP A 56 -13.43 -0.08 -15.95
C ASP A 56 -13.93 -0.89 -14.73
N ALA A 57 -14.21 -0.19 -13.63
CA ALA A 57 -14.81 -0.80 -12.45
C ALA A 57 -16.12 -1.54 -12.76
N GLN A 58 -16.98 -0.98 -13.61
CA GLN A 58 -18.26 -1.57 -13.96
C GLN A 58 -18.08 -2.80 -14.87
N GLU A 59 -17.12 -2.79 -15.80
CA GLU A 59 -16.68 -3.95 -16.57
C GLU A 59 -16.17 -5.07 -15.67
N TRP A 60 -15.28 -4.78 -14.72
CA TRP A 60 -14.73 -5.76 -13.77
C TRP A 60 -15.83 -6.40 -12.91
N VAL A 61 -16.75 -5.59 -12.37
CA VAL A 61 -17.90 -6.09 -11.59
C VAL A 61 -18.79 -6.99 -12.46
N SER A 62 -19.07 -6.56 -13.69
CA SER A 62 -19.89 -7.32 -14.63
C SER A 62 -19.24 -8.65 -15.00
N HIS A 63 -17.93 -8.64 -15.26
CA HIS A 63 -17.14 -9.84 -15.55
C HIS A 63 -17.15 -10.82 -14.37
N THR A 64 -16.90 -10.32 -13.15
CA THR A 64 -16.88 -11.14 -11.93
C THR A 64 -18.25 -11.75 -11.64
N ARG A 65 -19.34 -10.98 -11.82
CA ARG A 65 -20.72 -11.47 -11.66
C ARG A 65 -21.07 -12.53 -12.69
N ARG A 66 -20.71 -12.33 -13.97
CA ARG A 66 -20.91 -13.33 -15.02
C ARG A 66 -20.20 -14.64 -14.70
N GLN A 67 -18.93 -14.56 -14.28
CA GLN A 67 -18.19 -15.75 -13.87
C GLN A 67 -18.83 -16.47 -12.68
N ALA A 68 -19.33 -15.73 -11.68
CA ALA A 68 -20.02 -16.31 -10.53
C ALA A 68 -21.34 -16.99 -10.93
N SER A 69 -22.13 -16.38 -11.82
CA SER A 69 -23.34 -17.00 -12.38
C SER A 69 -23.02 -18.27 -13.17
N HIS A 70 -22.03 -18.24 -14.06
CA HIS A 70 -21.60 -19.43 -14.80
C HIS A 70 -21.13 -20.57 -13.88
N ARG A 71 -20.48 -20.25 -12.75
CA ARG A 71 -20.14 -21.24 -11.73
C ARG A 71 -21.40 -21.84 -11.12
N ARG A 72 -22.38 -21.03 -10.70
CA ARG A 72 -23.65 -21.51 -10.14
C ARG A 72 -24.43 -22.37 -11.13
N ASP A 73 -24.55 -21.94 -12.38
CA ASP A 73 -25.26 -22.70 -13.43
C ASP A 73 -24.59 -24.06 -13.68
N ARG A 74 -23.25 -24.12 -13.61
CA ARG A 74 -22.49 -25.37 -13.69
C ARG A 74 -22.74 -26.30 -12.50
N TYR A 75 -22.88 -25.76 -11.30
CA TYR A 75 -23.26 -26.55 -10.12
C TYR A 75 -24.71 -27.05 -10.21
N HIS A 76 -25.64 -26.21 -10.69
CA HIS A 76 -27.05 -26.59 -10.83
C HIS A 76 -27.31 -27.59 -11.97
N SER A 77 -26.47 -27.61 -13.00
CA SER A 77 -26.54 -28.58 -14.11
C SER A 77 -25.88 -29.94 -13.80
N GLY A 78 -25.49 -30.20 -12.54
CA GLY A 78 -25.02 -31.53 -12.09
C GLY A 78 -23.59 -31.89 -12.52
N GLN A 79 -22.79 -30.93 -13.01
CA GLN A 79 -21.40 -31.17 -13.41
C GLN A 79 -20.49 -31.07 -12.17
N PRO A 80 -19.76 -32.15 -11.77
CA PRO A 80 -18.92 -32.13 -10.59
C PRO A 80 -17.70 -31.22 -10.78
N TRP A 81 -17.44 -30.33 -9.80
CA TRP A 81 -16.29 -29.43 -9.77
C TRP A 81 -14.97 -30.22 -9.81
N LYS A 82 -14.25 -30.15 -10.93
CA LYS A 82 -12.86 -30.64 -11.06
C LYS A 82 -11.93 -29.50 -10.64
N GLY A 83 -11.66 -29.39 -9.35
CA GLY A 83 -10.67 -28.45 -8.81
C GLY A 83 -9.27 -28.76 -9.36
N SER A 84 -8.69 -27.83 -10.12
CA SER A 84 -7.31 -27.89 -10.58
C SER A 84 -6.36 -27.83 -9.37
N HIS A 85 -5.90 -28.99 -8.91
CA HIS A 85 -4.73 -29.09 -8.05
C HIS A 85 -3.48 -28.86 -8.93
N GLY A 86 -3.19 -27.59 -9.21
CA GLY A 86 -1.89 -27.15 -9.69
C GLY A 86 -0.92 -27.17 -8.52
N ARG A 87 -0.18 -28.27 -8.39
CA ARG A 87 0.90 -28.48 -7.43
C ARG A 87 1.97 -27.41 -7.68
N LEU A 88 2.28 -26.60 -6.67
CA LEU A 88 3.51 -25.81 -6.63
C LEU A 88 4.68 -26.80 -6.46
N THR A 89 5.45 -27.00 -7.51
CA THR A 89 6.87 -27.39 -7.51
C THR A 89 7.53 -26.77 -8.72
#